data_AF-A0A3N5MPC5-F1
#
_entry.id   AF-A0A3N5MPC5-F1
#
_cell.length_a   1.000
_cell.length_b   1.000
_cell.length_c   1.000
_cell.angle_alpha   90.00
_cell.angle_beta   90.00
_cell.angle_gamma   90.00
#
_symmetry.space_group_name_H-M   'P 1'
#
loop_
_entity.id
_entity.type
_entity.pdbx_description
1 polymer ?
#
loop_
_entity_poly.entity_id
_entity_poly.type
_entity_poly.pdbx_seq_one_letter_code
_entity_poly.pdbx_strand_id
1 'polypeptide(L)'
;ACLRQIAYDARTGTFDIDKIVTGISKEKRDIVRVIKDAIRDIGGEGRRAGIDQVIDAVSGKGFPREKVKEGIDMLLRHGEAMEPKNGIIQLI
;
A
#
# COMPACT_ATOMS: atom_id res chain seq x y z
N ALA A 1 16.54 16.81 12.86
CA ALA A 1 15.91 16.89 11.52
C ALA A 1 15.27 15.53 11.24
N CYS A 2 13.96 15.40 11.44
CA CYS A 2 12.91 15.47 10.40
C CYS A 2 12.55 14.08 9.88
N LEU A 3 11.52 13.45 10.45
CA LEU A 3 10.53 12.80 9.60
C LEU A 3 9.14 13.32 9.95
N ARG A 4 8.62 14.00 8.95
CA ARG A 4 7.44 14.85 8.90
C ARG A 4 6.19 14.03 9.20
N GLN A 5 5.30 14.65 9.95
CA GLN A 5 3.92 14.24 10.20
C GLN A 5 3.28 13.63 8.95
N ILE A 6 2.83 12.38 9.03
CA ILE A 6 1.81 11.86 8.12
C ILE A 6 0.49 12.01 8.86
N ALA A 7 -0.17 13.15 8.62
CA ALA A 7 -1.55 13.36 8.99
C ALA A 7 -2.39 12.28 8.30
N TYR A 8 -3.06 11.48 9.12
CA TYR A 8 -3.95 10.41 8.68
C TYR A 8 -5.22 11.05 8.09
N ASP A 9 -5.16 11.49 6.84
CA ASP A 9 -6.32 12.07 6.15
C ASP A 9 -7.24 10.92 5.70
N ALA A 10 -8.21 10.60 6.55
CA ALA A 10 -9.25 9.60 6.32
C ALA A 10 -10.29 10.05 5.27
N ARG A 11 -9.86 10.60 4.14
CA ARG A 11 -10.73 10.99 3.03
C ARG A 11 -10.70 9.96 1.90
N THR A 12 -10.95 8.70 2.21
CA THR A 12 -11.31 7.73 1.18
C THR A 12 -12.50 6.93 1.65
N GLY A 13 -13.65 7.60 1.67
CA GLY A 13 -14.94 6.94 1.68
C GLY A 13 -14.98 5.95 0.52
N THR A 14 -15.17 4.68 0.89
CA THR A 14 -15.47 3.55 0.02
C THR A 14 -14.36 3.17 -0.97
N PHE A 15 -13.42 2.34 -0.51
CA PHE A 15 -12.77 1.40 -1.41
C PHE A 15 -13.47 0.05 -1.26
N ASP A 16 -14.07 -0.45 -2.34
CA ASP A 16 -14.64 -1.78 -2.47
C ASP A 16 -13.55 -2.86 -2.32
N ILE A 17 -13.15 -3.15 -1.07
CA ILE A 17 -12.19 -4.21 -0.74
C ILE A 17 -12.86 -5.60 -0.82
N ASP A 18 -14.17 -5.67 -1.07
CA ASP A 18 -14.98 -6.90 -1.09
C ASP A 18 -14.42 -8.01 -1.98
N LYS A 19 -13.65 -7.67 -3.03
CA LYS A 19 -13.04 -8.67 -3.93
C LYS A 19 -11.99 -9.56 -3.26
N ILE A 20 -11.41 -9.12 -2.15
CA ILE A 20 -10.36 -9.85 -1.41
C ILE A 20 -10.89 -10.44 -0.08
N VAL A 21 -12.10 -10.05 0.36
CA VAL A 21 -12.60 -10.34 1.73
C VAL A 21 -12.73 -11.85 2.03
N THR A 22 -12.90 -12.70 1.02
CA THR A 22 -13.02 -14.15 1.22
C THR A 22 -11.64 -14.82 1.39
N GLY A 23 -11.23 -15.07 2.63
CA GLY A 23 -10.11 -15.97 2.95
C GLY A 23 -8.80 -15.33 3.44
N ILE A 24 -8.72 -14.01 3.58
CA ILE A 24 -7.56 -13.33 4.22
C ILE A 24 -7.86 -12.93 5.68
N SER A 25 -6.84 -13.02 6.53
CA SER A 25 -6.93 -12.58 7.93
C SER A 25 -7.10 -11.05 8.04
N LYS A 26 -7.65 -10.60 9.17
CA LYS A 26 -7.80 -9.16 9.48
C LYS A 26 -6.49 -8.39 9.35
N GLU A 27 -5.39 -9.00 9.79
CA GLU A 27 -4.03 -8.44 9.67
C GLU A 27 -3.63 -8.21 8.20
N LYS A 28 -3.86 -9.20 7.32
CA LYS A 28 -3.56 -9.09 5.90
C LYS A 28 -4.42 -8.02 5.20
N ARG A 29 -5.67 -7.85 5.64
CA ARG A 29 -6.53 -6.79 5.12
C ARG A 29 -6.02 -5.41 5.51
N ASP A 30 -5.64 -5.26 6.77
CA ASP A 30 -5.17 -3.99 7.31
C ASP A 30 -3.87 -3.54 6.62
N ILE A 31 -2.90 -4.43 6.48
CA ILE A 31 -1.63 -4.09 5.81
C ILE A 31 -1.84 -3.71 4.33
N VAL A 32 -2.70 -4.42 3.61
CA VAL A 32 -3.02 -4.12 2.20
C VAL A 32 -3.67 -2.73 2.09
N ARG A 33 -4.56 -2.39 3.03
CA ARG A 33 -5.18 -1.06 3.09
C ARG A 33 -4.11 0.02 3.28
N VAL A 34 -3.21 -0.18 4.25
CA VAL A 34 -2.14 0.78 4.57
C VAL A 34 -1.15 0.93 3.40
N ILE A 35 -0.85 -0.16 2.68
CA ILE A 35 -0.01 -0.12 1.46
C ILE A 35 -0.68 0.70 0.36
N LYS A 36 -1.97 0.46 0.07
CA LYS A 36 -2.71 1.22 -0.95
C LYS A 36 -2.72 2.71 -0.62
N ASP A 37 -2.99 3.04 0.65
CA ASP A 37 -2.98 4.43 1.12
C ASP A 37 -1.58 5.05 0.94
N ALA A 38 -0.51 4.35 1.33
CA ALA A 38 0.86 4.81 1.13
C ALA A 38 1.21 5.04 -0.34
N ILE A 39 0.78 4.16 -1.26
CA ILE A 39 1.02 4.34 -2.70
C ILE A 39 0.29 5.58 -3.24
N ARG A 40 -0.94 5.86 -2.76
CA ARG A 40 -1.67 7.08 -3.13
C ARG A 40 -1.02 8.34 -2.56
N ASP A 41 -0.60 8.29 -1.30
CA ASP A 41 0.07 9.42 -0.65
C ASP A 41 1.38 9.78 -1.36
N ILE A 42 2.17 8.77 -1.74
CA ILE A 42 3.45 8.97 -2.44
C ILE A 42 3.24 9.31 -3.91
N GLY A 43 2.33 8.59 -4.58
CA GLY A 43 2.16 8.67 -6.03
C GLY A 43 1.17 9.72 -6.53
N GLY A 44 0.42 10.36 -5.63
CA GLY A 44 -0.55 11.40 -5.94
C GLY A 44 -1.54 10.97 -7.04
N GLU A 45 -1.82 11.89 -7.97
CA GLU A 45 -2.71 11.64 -9.11
C GLU A 45 -2.21 10.52 -10.05
N GLY A 46 -0.88 10.32 -10.11
CA GLY A 46 -0.28 9.28 -10.94
C GLY A 46 -0.38 7.88 -10.35
N ARG A 47 -0.76 7.74 -9.06
CA ARG A 47 -0.85 6.47 -8.32
C ARG A 47 0.40 5.58 -8.46
N ARG A 48 1.57 6.20 -8.68
CA ARG A 48 2.87 5.54 -8.92
C ARG A 48 3.83 5.87 -7.78
N ALA A 49 4.33 4.85 -7.11
CA ALA A 49 5.25 5.00 -5.99
C ALA A 49 6.45 4.06 -6.12
N GLY A 50 7.59 4.45 -5.55
CA GLY A 50 8.73 3.54 -5.40
C GLY A 50 8.43 2.47 -4.36
N ILE A 51 8.71 1.20 -4.69
CA ILE A 51 8.47 0.07 -3.79
C ILE A 51 9.23 0.27 -2.46
N ASP A 52 10.48 0.70 -2.50
CA ASP A 52 11.27 1.00 -1.29
C ASP A 52 10.63 2.12 -0.44
N GLN A 53 10.12 3.17 -1.09
CA GLN A 53 9.45 4.28 -0.39
C GLN A 53 8.17 3.81 0.31
N VAL A 54 7.39 2.95 -0.35
CA VAL A 54 6.18 2.35 0.22
C VAL A 54 6.54 1.45 1.39
N ILE A 55 7.59 0.62 1.25
CA ILE A 55 8.08 -0.26 2.32
C ILE A 55 8.48 0.58 3.54
N ASP A 56 9.21 1.66 3.34
CA ASP A 56 9.66 2.53 4.43
C ASP A 56 8.50 3.28 5.08
N ALA A 57 7.58 3.81 4.29
CA ALA A 57 6.40 4.52 4.79
C ALA A 57 5.47 3.61 5.61
N VAL A 58 5.25 2.39 5.15
CA VAL A 58 4.39 1.41 5.84
C VAL A 58 5.13 0.80 7.03
N SER A 59 6.45 0.60 6.92
CA SER A 59 7.24 0.10 8.04
C SER A 59 7.32 1.10 9.20
N GLY A 60 7.40 2.39 8.91
CA GLY A 60 7.29 3.46 9.90
C GLY A 60 5.94 3.49 10.64
N LYS A 61 4.90 2.85 10.09
CA LYS A 61 3.57 2.70 10.74
C LYS A 61 3.47 1.46 11.64
N GLY A 62 4.55 0.70 11.81
CA GLY A 62 4.61 -0.46 12.70
C GLY A 62 4.46 -1.82 12.01
N PHE A 63 4.43 -1.86 10.67
CA PHE A 63 4.40 -3.12 9.94
C PHE A 63 5.83 -3.61 9.63
N PRO A 64 6.13 -4.91 9.80
CA PRO A 64 7.44 -5.44 9.43
C PRO A 64 7.58 -5.46 7.91
N ARG A 65 8.76 -5.08 7.41
CA ARG A 65 9.06 -4.97 5.96
C ARG A 65 8.69 -6.23 5.17
N GLU A 66 8.88 -7.41 5.76
CA GLU A 66 8.53 -8.70 5.13
C GLU A 66 7.03 -8.80 4.83
N LYS A 67 6.18 -8.42 5.80
CA LYS A 67 4.72 -8.39 5.60
C LYS A 67 4.33 -7.35 4.57
N VAL A 68 5.02 -6.20 4.54
CA VAL A 68 4.74 -5.16 3.54
C VAL A 68 5.04 -5.69 2.14
N LYS A 69 6.16 -6.38 1.95
CA LYS A 69 6.50 -7.05 0.69
C LYS A 69 5.47 -8.10 0.30
N GLU A 70 5.03 -8.92 1.25
CA GLU A 70 3.95 -9.90 1.01
C GLU A 70 2.65 -9.22 0.55
N GLY A 71 2.28 -8.10 1.18
CA GLY A 71 1.10 -7.32 0.79
C GLY A 71 1.22 -6.69 -0.60
N ILE A 72 2.41 -6.20 -0.95
CA ILE A 72 2.71 -5.67 -2.30
C ILE A 72 2.61 -6.78 -3.35
N ASP A 73 3.23 -7.94 -3.13
CA ASP A 73 3.13 -9.10 -4.01
C ASP A 73 1.69 -9.56 -4.17
N MET A 74 0.90 -9.55 -3.10
CA MET A 74 -0.53 -9.84 -3.16
C MET A 74 -1.28 -8.87 -4.08
N LEU A 75 -1.02 -7.56 -3.98
CA LEU A 75 -1.64 -6.57 -4.87
C LEU A 75 -1.30 -6.83 -6.34
N LEU A 76 -0.05 -7.20 -6.64
CA LEU A 76 0.39 -7.55 -7.99
C LEU A 76 -0.30 -8.83 -8.49
N ARG A 77 -0.37 -9.88 -7.67
CA ARG A 77 -1.00 -11.17 -8.03
C ARG A 77 -2.50 -11.05 -8.28
N HIS A 78 -3.19 -10.23 -7.48
CA HIS A 78 -4.63 -10.00 -7.63
C HIS A 78 -4.97 -8.98 -8.72
N GLY A 79 -3.96 -8.37 -9.38
CA GLY A 79 -4.16 -7.38 -10.43
C GLY A 79 -4.70 -6.04 -9.91
N GLU A 80 -4.53 -5.75 -8.63
CA GLU A 80 -4.87 -4.45 -8.03
C GLU A 80 -3.75 -3.41 -8.20
N ALA A 81 -2.52 -3.90 -8.38
CA ALA A 81 -1.37 -3.10 -8.71
C ALA A 81 -0.56 -3.74 -9.84
N MET A 82 0.31 -2.97 -10.46
CA MET A 82 1.30 -3.45 -11.42
C MET A 82 2.66 -2.78 -11.21
N GLU A 83 3.71 -3.44 -11.67
CA GLU A 83 5.07 -2.92 -11.66
C GLU A 83 5.48 -2.51 -13.09
N PRO A 84 5.18 -1.27 -13.54
CA PRO A 84 5.53 -0.83 -14.90
C PRO A 84 7.04 -0.72 -15.13
N LYS A 85 7.82 -0.56 -14.06
CA LYS A 85 9.28 -0.52 -14.07
C LYS A 85 9.79 -1.15 -12.78
N ASN A 86 10.97 -1.77 -12.85
CA ASN A 86 11.63 -2.35 -11.67
C ASN A 86 11.68 -1.33 -10.52
N GLY A 87 11.13 -1.71 -9.38
CA GLY A 87 11.10 -0.88 -8.17
C GLY A 87 10.00 0.19 -8.14
N ILE A 88 9.11 0.24 -9.14
CA ILE A 88 7.98 1.20 -9.19
C ILE A 88 6.67 0.43 -9.21
N ILE A 89 5.82 0.66 -8.21
CA ILE A 89 4.46 0.12 -8.14
C ILE A 89 3.44 1.17 -8.57
N GLN A 90 2.44 0.73 -9.33
CA GLN A 90 1.30 1.54 -9.74
C GLN A 90 -0.01 0.84 -9.35
N LEU A 91 -0.91 1.54 -8.65
CA LEU A 91 -2.28 1.05 -8.43
C LEU A 91 -3.11 1.19 -9.71
N ILE A 92 -3.92 0.17 -10.01
CA ILE A 92 -4.82 0.11 -11.18
C ILE A 92 -6.18 0.72 -10.83
#